data_AF-A0A7S1LV44-F1
#
_entry.id   AF-A0A7S1LV44-F1
#
_cell.length_a   1.000
_cell.length_b   1.000
_cell.length_c   1.000
_cell.angle_alpha   90.00
_cell.angle_beta   90.00
_cell.angle_gamma   90.00
#
_symmetry.space_group_name_H-M   'P 1'
#
loop_
_entity.id
_entity.type
_entity.pdbx_description
1 polymer ?
#
loop_
_entity_poly.entity_id
_entity_poly.type
_entity_poly.pdbx_seq_one_letter_code
_entity_poly.pdbx_strand_id
1 'polypeptide(L)'
;VPPPSASGGPQQPAMLEPCGSRAGSELRELSRALDGFEHGRGRTTTDWQLLRKLAAVGLPVYPVAILQRCLPLLSAALVGHLGTTEALAAIGLCNVISNITGVSWLHGLSGAISTLSAQAWGAGSYRAVGVHLQRGFLILLCFADLPLIVLWLSCE
;
A
#
# COMPACT_ATOMS: atom_id res chain seq x y z
N VAL A 1 68.24 -20.05 -29.91
CA VAL A 1 67.59 -20.30 -28.60
C VAL A 1 66.15 -19.80 -28.72
N PRO A 2 65.15 -20.57 -28.25
CA PRO A 2 63.80 -20.69 -28.81
C PRO A 2 62.78 -19.59 -28.40
N PRO A 3 61.54 -19.63 -28.94
CA PRO A 3 60.49 -18.59 -28.90
C PRO A 3 59.33 -19.00 -27.93
N PRO A 4 58.03 -18.68 -28.12
CA PRO A 4 57.27 -17.46 -28.51
C PRO A 4 56.08 -17.18 -27.52
N SER A 5 55.13 -16.32 -27.95
CA SER A 5 53.67 -16.41 -27.69
C SER A 5 53.15 -15.80 -26.38
N ALA A 6 52.00 -15.12 -26.29
CA ALA A 6 50.92 -14.78 -27.21
C ALA A 6 50.09 -13.68 -26.51
N SER A 7 49.51 -12.74 -27.26
CA SER A 7 48.21 -12.16 -26.89
C SER A 7 47.56 -11.51 -28.10
N GLY A 8 47.09 -12.37 -29.02
CA GLY A 8 46.12 -12.02 -30.05
C GLY A 8 44.71 -12.39 -29.59
N GLY A 9 43.86 -11.38 -29.44
CA GLY A 9 42.38 -11.43 -29.41
C GLY A 9 41.71 -11.99 -28.14
N PRO A 10 40.39 -11.76 -27.92
CA PRO A 10 39.46 -10.87 -28.61
C PRO A 10 38.96 -9.72 -27.69
N GLN A 11 38.52 -8.61 -28.28
CA GLN A 11 37.46 -7.81 -27.66
C GLN A 11 36.25 -8.73 -27.50
N GLN A 12 35.96 -9.17 -26.28
CA GLN A 12 34.76 -9.95 -26.01
C GLN A 12 33.70 -9.08 -25.30
N PRO A 13 32.48 -9.02 -25.85
CA PRO A 13 31.35 -8.26 -25.33
C PRO A 13 30.62 -9.04 -24.23
N ALA A 14 29.66 -8.39 -23.57
CA ALA A 14 28.76 -8.90 -22.53
C ALA A 14 29.33 -8.92 -21.09
N MET A 15 29.26 -7.77 -20.41
CA MET A 15 29.03 -7.76 -18.96
C MET A 15 27.55 -8.06 -18.70
N LEU A 16 27.22 -9.33 -18.54
CA LEU A 16 26.11 -9.76 -17.70
C LEU A 16 26.65 -9.77 -16.27
N GLU A 17 26.39 -8.68 -15.53
CA GLU A 17 26.64 -8.58 -14.10
C GLU A 17 26.01 -9.78 -13.36
N PRO A 18 26.76 -10.49 -12.49
CA PRO A 18 26.19 -11.55 -11.68
C PRO A 18 25.23 -10.93 -10.65
N CYS A 19 23.94 -11.23 -10.80
CA CYS A 19 22.84 -10.81 -9.93
C CYS A 19 23.10 -11.06 -8.42
N GLY A 20 24.05 -11.94 -8.07
CA GLY A 20 24.44 -12.25 -6.69
C GLY A 20 25.27 -11.19 -5.96
N SER A 21 26.10 -10.39 -6.65
CA SER A 21 26.96 -9.39 -5.99
C SER A 21 26.15 -8.19 -5.49
N ARG A 22 25.21 -7.74 -6.32
CA ARG A 22 24.29 -6.63 -6.03
C ARG A 22 23.24 -7.01 -4.98
N ALA A 23 22.72 -8.24 -5.02
CA ALA A 23 21.79 -8.72 -3.99
C ALA A 23 22.45 -8.78 -2.61
N GLY A 24 23.73 -9.18 -2.54
CA GLY A 24 24.47 -9.24 -1.27
C GLY A 24 24.81 -7.87 -0.68
N SER A 25 25.07 -6.85 -1.50
CA SER A 25 25.27 -5.47 -1.02
C SER A 25 23.97 -4.85 -0.49
N GLU A 26 22.86 -5.04 -1.21
CA GLU A 26 21.52 -4.57 -0.80
C GLU A 26 21.06 -5.26 0.50
N LEU A 27 21.29 -6.57 0.64
CA LEU A 27 20.94 -7.32 1.85
C LEU A 27 21.75 -6.82 3.08
N ARG A 28 23.02 -6.45 2.89
CA ARG A 28 23.88 -5.89 3.95
C ARG A 28 23.52 -4.44 4.31
N GLU A 29 22.99 -3.66 3.37
CA GLU A 29 22.46 -2.32 3.66
C GLU A 29 21.10 -2.41 4.34
N LEU A 30 20.24 -3.32 3.89
CA LEU A 30 18.93 -3.57 4.48
C LEU A 30 19.06 -4.14 5.90
N SER A 31 20.03 -5.03 6.15
CA SER A 31 20.34 -5.51 7.51
C SER A 31 20.83 -4.39 8.42
N ARG A 32 21.70 -3.49 7.91
CA ARG A 32 22.18 -2.32 8.68
C ARG A 32 21.06 -1.31 8.95
N ALA A 33 20.14 -1.13 8.02
CA ALA A 33 18.95 -0.30 8.20
C ALA A 33 18.01 -0.90 9.25
N LEU A 34 17.76 -2.22 9.20
CA LEU A 34 16.96 -2.93 10.18
C LEU A 34 17.55 -2.88 11.60
N ASP A 35 18.88 -3.01 11.74
CA ASP A 35 19.56 -2.84 13.03
C ASP A 35 19.41 -1.42 13.60
N GLY A 36 19.46 -0.40 12.73
CA GLY A 36 19.17 0.99 13.11
C GLY A 36 17.73 1.20 13.58
N PHE A 37 16.77 0.50 12.98
CA PHE A 37 15.37 0.50 13.41
C PHE A 37 15.16 -0.22 14.75
N GLU A 38 15.80 -1.37 14.97
CA GLU A 38 15.77 -2.13 16.23
C GLU A 38 16.37 -1.32 17.39
N HIS A 39 17.50 -0.63 17.17
CA HIS A 39 18.09 0.27 18.17
C HIS A 39 17.27 1.53 18.46
N GLY A 40 16.46 1.99 17.50
CA GLY A 40 15.49 3.07 17.70
C GLY A 40 14.28 2.65 18.53
N ARG A 41 13.89 1.38 18.46
CA ARG A 41 12.78 0.78 19.22
C ARG A 41 13.12 0.58 20.70
N GLY A 42 14.40 0.39 21.05
CA GLY A 42 14.87 0.21 22.43
C GLY A 42 15.03 1.49 23.26
N ARG A 43 14.78 2.68 22.69
CA ARG A 43 14.93 3.99 23.36
C ARG A 43 13.56 4.62 23.64
N THR A 44 12.68 3.89 24.34
CA THR A 44 11.40 4.35 24.87
C THR A 44 11.61 5.37 25.99
N THR A 45 12.00 6.59 25.64
CA THR A 45 11.89 7.71 26.58
C THR A 45 10.60 8.47 26.23
N THR A 46 9.60 8.31 27.11
CA THR A 46 8.26 8.96 27.11
C THR A 46 7.11 8.32 26.31
N ASP A 47 6.71 7.09 26.65
CA ASP A 47 5.50 6.42 26.14
C ASP A 47 4.23 7.31 26.21
N TRP A 48 4.07 8.07 27.30
CA TRP A 48 2.89 8.92 27.50
C TRP A 48 2.80 10.10 26.53
N GLN A 49 3.94 10.71 26.16
CA GLN A 49 3.94 11.83 25.21
C GLN A 49 3.60 11.35 23.79
N LEU A 50 4.08 10.15 23.44
CA LEU A 50 3.78 9.51 22.17
C LEU A 50 2.29 9.12 22.11
N LEU A 51 1.75 8.52 23.18
CA LEU A 51 0.31 8.26 23.30
C LEU A 51 -0.54 9.53 23.15
N ARG A 52 -0.15 10.64 23.80
CA ARG A 52 -0.88 11.91 23.69
C ARG A 52 -0.90 12.45 22.27
N LYS A 53 0.20 12.32 21.52
CA LYS A 53 0.30 12.75 20.11
C LYS A 53 -0.56 11.87 19.20
N LEU A 54 -0.49 10.55 19.37
CA LEU A 54 -1.34 9.62 18.62
C LEU A 54 -2.83 9.85 18.93
N ALA A 55 -3.17 10.03 20.19
CA ALA A 55 -4.53 10.34 20.62
C ALA A 55 -5.01 11.68 20.04
N ALA A 56 -4.18 12.72 20.00
CA ALA A 56 -4.55 14.01 19.41
C ALA A 56 -4.90 13.90 17.91
N VAL A 57 -4.22 13.01 17.17
CA VAL A 57 -4.50 12.77 15.74
C VAL A 57 -5.69 11.82 15.55
N GLY A 58 -5.85 10.81 16.42
CA GLY A 58 -6.93 9.82 16.32
C GLY A 58 -8.28 10.31 16.84
N LEU A 59 -8.29 11.22 17.81
CA LEU A 59 -9.50 11.77 18.44
C LEU A 59 -10.51 12.34 17.43
N PRO A 60 -10.12 13.15 16.42
CA PRO A 60 -11.08 13.63 15.41
C PRO A 60 -11.51 12.55 14.40
N VAL A 61 -10.71 11.51 14.16
CA VAL A 61 -10.97 10.49 13.13
C VAL A 61 -11.93 9.41 13.62
N TYR A 62 -11.84 9.05 14.90
CA TYR A 62 -12.63 7.97 15.49
C TYR A 62 -14.16 8.14 15.39
N PRO A 63 -14.76 9.32 15.74
CA PRO A 63 -16.21 9.50 15.62
C PRO A 63 -16.69 9.43 14.17
N VAL A 64 -15.90 9.94 13.22
CA VAL A 64 -16.21 9.87 11.79
C VAL A 64 -16.22 8.42 11.31
N ALA A 65 -15.24 7.61 11.73
CA ALA A 65 -15.16 6.20 11.38
C ALA A 65 -16.35 5.40 11.95
N ILE A 66 -16.77 5.69 13.19
CA ILE A 66 -17.96 5.08 13.80
C ILE A 66 -19.20 5.44 12.99
N LEU A 67 -19.41 6.74 12.70
CA LEU A 67 -20.57 7.21 11.97
C LEU A 67 -20.67 6.55 10.59
N GLN A 68 -19.54 6.46 9.88
CA GLN A 68 -19.47 5.81 8.57
C GLN A 68 -19.84 4.32 8.63
N ARG A 69 -19.49 3.60 9.70
CA ARG A 69 -19.88 2.19 9.89
C ARG A 69 -21.35 2.03 10.30
N CYS A 70 -21.90 3.00 11.01
CA CYS A 70 -23.30 2.98 11.43
C CYS A 70 -24.27 3.33 10.31
N LEU A 71 -23.90 4.18 9.35
CA LEU A 71 -24.81 4.61 8.27
C LEU A 71 -25.46 3.44 7.50
N PRO A 72 -24.72 2.45 6.98
CA PRO A 72 -25.33 1.30 6.30
C PRO A 72 -26.22 0.46 7.21
N LEU A 73 -25.88 0.36 8.50
CA LEU A 73 -26.67 -0.38 9.49
C LEU A 73 -28.00 0.32 9.78
N LEU A 74 -28.00 1.64 9.87
CA LEU A 74 -29.22 2.42 10.05
C LEU A 74 -30.14 2.31 8.83
N SER A 75 -29.58 2.40 7.61
CA SER A 75 -30.34 2.17 6.38
C SER A 75 -30.97 0.77 6.33
N ALA A 76 -30.20 -0.26 6.71
CA ALA A 76 -30.71 -1.63 6.79
C ALA A 76 -31.79 -1.81 7.88
N ALA A 77 -31.62 -1.17 9.04
CA ALA A 77 -32.58 -1.24 10.14
C ALA A 77 -33.92 -0.58 9.79
N LEU A 78 -33.90 0.54 9.06
CA LEU A 78 -35.11 1.19 8.57
C LEU A 78 -35.86 0.28 7.60
N VAL A 79 -35.17 -0.32 6.62
CA VAL A 79 -35.79 -1.27 5.67
C VAL A 79 -36.31 -2.52 6.37
N GLY A 80 -35.57 -3.03 7.36
CA GLY A 80 -35.98 -4.16 8.18
C GLY A 80 -37.26 -3.92 8.96
N HIS A 81 -37.51 -2.68 9.43
CA HIS A 81 -38.75 -2.37 10.14
C HIS A 81 -39.99 -2.42 9.24
N LEU A 82 -39.86 -2.19 7.93
CA LEU A 82 -40.96 -2.32 6.96
C LEU A 82 -41.34 -3.78 6.63
N GLY A 83 -40.71 -4.77 7.28
CA GLY A 83 -41.10 -6.19 7.15
C GLY A 83 -40.74 -6.83 5.81
N THR A 84 -39.95 -6.16 4.97
CA THR A 84 -39.50 -6.67 3.66
C THR A 84 -38.18 -7.43 3.83
N THR A 85 -38.27 -8.67 4.29
CA THR A 85 -37.11 -9.56 4.46
C THR A 85 -36.29 -9.73 3.17
N GLU A 86 -36.96 -9.75 2.02
CA GLU A 86 -36.32 -9.80 0.69
C GLU A 86 -35.44 -8.57 0.41
N ALA A 87 -35.91 -7.37 0.75
CA ALA A 87 -35.15 -6.14 0.55
C ALA A 87 -33.93 -6.06 1.49
N LEU A 88 -34.07 -6.55 2.72
CA LEU A 88 -32.96 -6.61 3.68
C LEU A 88 -31.86 -7.57 3.19
N ALA A 89 -32.23 -8.73 2.65
CA ALA A 89 -31.30 -9.69 2.06
C ALA A 89 -30.58 -9.10 0.84
N ALA A 90 -31.33 -8.42 -0.04
CA ALA A 90 -30.76 -7.72 -1.20
C ALA A 90 -29.73 -6.66 -0.80
N ILE A 91 -30.03 -5.81 0.19
CA ILE A 91 -29.10 -4.78 0.69
C ILE A 91 -27.82 -5.42 1.25
N GLY A 92 -27.95 -6.50 2.01
CA GLY A 92 -26.81 -7.24 2.55
C GLY A 92 -25.89 -7.77 1.44
N LEU A 93 -26.49 -8.38 0.41
CA LEU A 93 -25.76 -8.89 -0.75
C LEU A 93 -25.08 -7.76 -1.53
N CYS A 94 -25.80 -6.67 -1.83
CA CYS A 94 -25.24 -5.50 -2.50
C CYS A 94 -24.05 -4.92 -1.73
N ASN A 95 -24.13 -4.84 -0.40
CA ASN A 95 -23.07 -4.29 0.43
C ASN A 95 -21.80 -5.16 0.38
N VAL A 96 -21.96 -6.48 0.42
CA VAL A 96 -20.84 -7.43 0.27
C VAL A 96 -20.21 -7.31 -1.12
N ILE A 97 -21.03 -7.27 -2.19
CA ILE A 97 -20.55 -7.11 -3.57
C ILE A 97 -19.79 -5.79 -3.72
N SER A 98 -20.35 -4.67 -3.27
CA SER A 98 -19.70 -3.36 -3.34
C SER A 98 -18.38 -3.30 -2.54
N ASN A 99 -18.32 -3.99 -1.40
CA ASN A 99 -17.11 -4.03 -0.59
C ASN A 99 -16.00 -4.86 -1.24
N ILE A 100 -16.34 -6.01 -1.82
CA ILE A 100 -15.38 -6.88 -2.51
C ILE A 100 -14.88 -6.22 -3.80
N THR A 101 -15.78 -5.70 -4.63
CA THR A 101 -15.42 -5.20 -5.96
C THR A 101 -14.84 -3.78 -5.92
N GLY A 102 -15.21 -2.94 -4.94
CA GLY A 102 -14.70 -1.57 -4.82
C GLY A 102 -13.74 -1.38 -3.65
N VAL A 103 -14.27 -1.41 -2.42
CA VAL A 103 -13.59 -0.93 -1.21
C VAL A 103 -12.33 -1.73 -0.86
N SER A 104 -12.29 -3.03 -1.17
CA SER A 104 -11.16 -3.92 -0.85
C SER A 104 -9.87 -3.55 -1.59
N TRP A 105 -9.98 -3.22 -2.88
CA TRP A 105 -8.84 -2.87 -3.73
C TRP A 105 -8.28 -1.51 -3.37
N LEU A 106 -9.18 -0.54 -3.14
CA LEU A 106 -8.84 0.81 -2.69
C LEU A 106 -8.05 0.78 -1.37
N HIS A 107 -8.52 0.02 -0.38
CA HIS A 107 -7.81 -0.13 0.90
C HIS A 107 -6.46 -0.83 0.76
N GLY A 108 -6.39 -1.91 -0.03
CA GLY A 108 -5.15 -2.65 -0.27
C GLY A 108 -4.06 -1.77 -0.89
N LEU A 109 -4.41 -1.02 -1.94
CA LEU A 109 -3.46 -0.14 -2.60
C LEU A 109 -3.13 1.10 -1.76
N SER A 110 -4.12 1.71 -1.09
CA SER A 110 -3.89 2.83 -0.17
C SER A 110 -2.89 2.45 0.94
N GLY A 111 -3.00 1.24 1.48
CA GLY A 111 -2.04 0.69 2.43
C GLY A 111 -0.63 0.57 1.83
N ALA A 112 -0.52 -0.01 0.63
CA ALA A 112 0.77 -0.15 -0.06
C ALA A 112 1.43 1.20 -0.36
N ILE A 113 0.64 2.19 -0.80
CA ILE A 113 1.11 3.56 -1.07
C ILE A 113 1.54 4.25 0.24
N SER A 114 0.77 4.08 1.32
CA SER A 114 1.14 4.59 2.64
C SER A 114 2.50 4.03 3.08
N THR A 115 2.74 2.73 2.92
CA THR A 115 4.05 2.13 3.16
C THR A 115 5.13 2.73 2.27
N LEU A 116 4.93 2.78 0.95
CA LEU A 116 5.92 3.30 0.01
C LEU A 116 6.26 4.78 0.27
N SER A 117 5.25 5.59 0.60
CA SER A 117 5.42 7.00 0.93
C SER A 117 6.20 7.19 2.23
N ALA A 118 5.96 6.36 3.26
CA ALA A 118 6.74 6.36 4.49
C ALA A 118 8.21 5.97 4.24
N GLN A 119 8.46 4.99 3.36
CA GLN A 119 9.82 4.60 2.96
C GLN A 119 10.54 5.74 2.22
N ALA A 120 9.89 6.36 1.23
CA ALA A 120 10.48 7.45 0.45
C ALA A 120 10.67 8.73 1.27
N TRP A 121 9.80 8.98 2.26
CA TRP A 121 9.97 10.06 3.24
C TRP A 121 11.20 9.82 4.13
N GLY A 122 11.41 8.58 4.59
CA GLY A 122 12.59 8.19 5.36
C GLY A 122 13.91 8.29 4.57
N ALA A 123 13.87 8.06 3.26
CA ALA A 123 15.00 8.20 2.35
C ALA A 123 15.33 9.66 1.96
N GLY A 124 14.58 10.65 2.48
CA GLY A 124 14.78 12.07 2.18
C GLY A 124 14.36 12.50 0.77
N SER A 125 13.71 11.62 -0.01
CA SER A 125 13.32 11.86 -1.40
C SER A 125 11.86 12.28 -1.52
N TYR A 126 11.55 13.49 -1.03
CA TYR A 126 10.18 14.04 -1.01
C TYR A 126 9.57 14.19 -2.41
N ARG A 127 10.39 14.45 -3.43
CA ARG A 127 9.92 14.56 -4.81
C ARG A 127 9.49 13.21 -5.39
N ALA A 128 10.15 12.12 -5.00
CA ALA A 128 9.75 10.78 -5.42
C ALA A 128 8.45 10.33 -4.76
N VAL A 129 8.18 10.73 -3.50
CA VAL A 129 6.93 10.43 -2.78
C VAL A 129 5.71 10.85 -3.61
N GLY A 130 5.69 12.09 -4.11
CA GLY A 130 4.57 12.61 -4.90
C GLY A 130 4.38 11.85 -6.22
N VAL A 131 5.47 11.51 -6.90
CA VAL A 131 5.42 10.75 -8.17
C VAL A 131 4.92 9.33 -7.95
N HIS A 132 5.32 8.68 -6.85
CA HIS A 132 4.81 7.36 -6.47
C HIS A 132 3.32 7.40 -6.13
N LEU A 133 2.88 8.42 -5.40
CA LEU A 133 1.47 8.62 -5.06
C LEU A 133 0.61 8.81 -6.32
N GLN A 134 1.05 9.68 -7.22
CA GLN A 134 0.35 10.00 -8.46
C GLN A 134 0.25 8.79 -9.39
N ARG A 135 1.35 8.04 -9.54
CA ARG A 135 1.35 6.80 -10.33
C ARG A 135 0.47 5.72 -9.70
N GLY A 136 0.54 5.53 -8.39
CA GLY A 136 -0.32 4.58 -7.67
C GLY A 136 -1.80 4.90 -7.84
N PHE A 137 -2.17 6.17 -7.68
CA PHE A 137 -3.54 6.62 -7.88
C PHE A 137 -4.03 6.47 -9.33
N LEU A 138 -3.19 6.76 -10.33
CA LEU A 138 -3.53 6.54 -11.73
C LEU A 138 -3.75 5.06 -12.05
N ILE A 139 -2.91 4.17 -11.51
CA ILE A 139 -3.09 2.72 -11.69
C ILE A 139 -4.42 2.28 -11.07
N LEU A 140 -4.76 2.77 -9.88
CA LEU A 140 -6.04 2.49 -9.23
C LEU A 140 -7.21 2.93 -10.11
N LEU A 141 -7.19 4.19 -10.54
CA LEU A 141 -8.27 4.79 -11.32
C LEU A 141 -8.46 4.07 -12.65
N CYS A 142 -7.36 3.78 -13.36
CA CYS A 142 -7.42 3.18 -14.68
C CYS A 142 -7.74 1.68 -14.66
N PHE A 143 -7.21 0.92 -13.70
CA PHE A 143 -7.33 -0.54 -13.70
C PHE A 143 -8.35 -1.10 -12.73
N ALA A 144 -8.77 -0.36 -11.70
CA ALA A 144 -9.79 -0.80 -10.76
C ALA A 144 -11.10 -0.03 -10.95
N ASP A 145 -11.07 1.31 -10.91
CA ASP A 145 -12.30 2.12 -10.94
C ASP A 145 -12.98 2.15 -12.32
N LEU A 146 -12.23 2.34 -13.42
CA LEU A 146 -12.83 2.32 -14.77
C LEU A 146 -13.57 1.03 -15.12
N PRO A 147 -12.99 -0.19 -14.97
CA PRO A 147 -13.73 -1.42 -15.28
C PRO A 147 -14.87 -1.65 -14.29
N LEU A 148 -14.75 -1.21 -13.03
CA LEU A 148 -15.83 -1.28 -12.05
C LEU A 148 -17.02 -0.41 -12.48
N ILE A 149 -16.78 0.82 -12.91
CA ILE A 149 -17.81 1.74 -13.39
C ILE A 149 -18.50 1.17 -14.64
N VAL A 150 -17.72 0.64 -15.59
CA VAL A 150 -18.28 0.01 -16.80
C VAL A 150 -19.11 -1.22 -16.45
N LEU A 151 -18.65 -2.06 -15.52
CA LEU A 151 -19.38 -3.24 -15.06
C LEU A 151 -20.69 -2.86 -14.38
N TRP A 152 -20.69 -1.84 -13.51
CA TRP A 152 -21.89 -1.34 -12.84
C TRP A 152 -22.88 -0.71 -13.83
N LEU A 153 -22.40 0.11 -14.76
CA LEU A 153 -23.24 0.67 -15.82
C LEU A 153 -23.80 -0.39 -16.78
N SER A 154 -23.16 -1.54 -16.90
CA SER A 154 -23.68 -2.68 -17.67
C SER A 154 -24.70 -3.52 -16.88
N CYS A 155 -24.74 -3.33 -15.56
CA CYS A 155 -25.62 -4.05 -14.65
C CYS A 155 -26.93 -3.29 -14.35
N GLU A 156 -26.96 -2.00 -14.69
CA GLU A 156 -28.16 -1.14 -14.75
C GLU A 156 -28.90 -1.32 -16.09
#